data_AF-A0A5N9ECL6-F1
#
_entry.id   AF-A0A5N9ECL6-F1
#
_cell.length_a   1.000
_cell.length_b   1.000
_cell.length_c   1.000
_cell.angle_alpha   90.00
_cell.angle_beta   90.00
_cell.angle_gamma   90.00
#
_symmetry.space_group_name_H-M   'P 1'
#
loop_
_entity.id
_entity.type
_entity.pdbx_description
1 polymer ?
#
loop_
_entity_poly.entity_id
_entity_poly.type
_entity_poly.pdbx_seq_one_letter_code
_entity_poly.pdbx_strand_id
1 'polypeptide(L)'
;MTSTKKDPVLVVFQLSGGNDYLNTVIPYANPIYRDARHTVGIAEDRVIKIDDKVGFHPEMGPLKKVYDRGDMAIIHGIGYPKSPRSHFRSMDIWHTCEPIALGTEGWLGRATRDIDPTKENVLTTVSFGPSLFRALALPGTPVAVVDDLDNYGLLPGITEKEQRTKILDRFARMYSPAIGSSAVMDYMGQTGLDTLEGADILNKAPGMYSSNVEYPDTPIAKKLKGIAQVHMANFGTRVFYVDHGSFDSHSNQNGMADKLWKDVSEGLDAFLDDLREHDASDNVSVLMFTEFGRRTHDNGSGTDHGAG
;
A
#
# COMPACT_ATOMS: atom_id res chain seq x y z
N MET A 1 -20.90 -29.40 -5.58
CA MET A 1 -20.28 -28.20 -5.01
C MET A 1 -19.41 -27.57 -6.08
N THR A 2 -19.90 -26.53 -6.74
CA THR A 2 -19.13 -25.73 -7.69
C THR A 2 -18.04 -24.99 -6.92
N SER A 3 -16.78 -25.30 -7.16
CA SER A 3 -15.64 -24.59 -6.58
C SER A 3 -15.63 -23.15 -7.11
N THR A 4 -16.01 -22.18 -6.27
CA THR A 4 -16.02 -20.73 -6.53
C THR A 4 -14.65 -20.09 -6.26
N LYS A 5 -13.56 -20.84 -6.44
CA LYS A 5 -12.23 -20.39 -6.02
C LYS A 5 -11.72 -19.30 -6.96
N LYS A 6 -12.09 -18.06 -6.67
CA LYS A 6 -11.46 -16.86 -7.24
C LYS A 6 -9.98 -16.91 -6.88
N ASP A 7 -9.21 -16.42 -7.83
CA ASP A 7 -7.77 -16.29 -7.71
C ASP A 7 -7.43 -15.29 -6.57
N PRO A 8 -6.50 -15.61 -5.64
CA PRO A 8 -6.22 -14.73 -4.51
C PRO A 8 -5.62 -13.40 -4.96
N VAL A 9 -6.00 -12.33 -4.27
CA VAL A 9 -5.55 -10.95 -4.49
C VAL A 9 -4.81 -10.47 -3.24
N LEU A 10 -3.64 -9.87 -3.44
CA LEU A 10 -2.82 -9.30 -2.38
C LEU A 10 -2.90 -7.78 -2.41
N VAL A 11 -3.22 -7.16 -1.28
CA VAL A 11 -3.07 -5.72 -1.06
C VAL A 11 -1.88 -5.50 -0.13
N VAL A 12 -0.83 -4.85 -0.62
CA VAL A 12 0.32 -4.46 0.21
C VAL A 12 0.13 -3.02 0.67
N PHE A 13 0.03 -2.86 1.98
CA PHE A 13 -0.20 -1.58 2.65
C PHE A 13 1.08 -1.18 3.42
N GLN A 14 1.80 -0.21 2.89
CA GLN A 14 2.99 0.35 3.53
C GLN A 14 2.63 1.51 4.48
N LEU A 15 2.99 1.38 5.75
CA LEU A 15 3.05 2.47 6.72
C LEU A 15 4.41 3.18 6.57
N SER A 16 4.46 4.20 5.72
CA SER A 16 5.67 4.94 5.38
C SER A 16 6.16 5.75 6.58
N GLY A 17 7.45 5.66 6.91
CA GLY A 17 8.07 6.51 7.91
C GLY A 17 8.29 5.82 9.25
N GLY A 18 8.40 4.49 9.31
CA GLY A 18 8.84 3.78 10.51
C GLY A 18 7.86 3.85 11.69
N ASN A 19 6.70 3.22 11.56
CA ASN A 19 5.65 3.23 12.58
C ASN A 19 6.12 2.76 13.96
N ASP A 20 5.65 3.43 15.03
CA ASP A 20 5.95 3.03 16.41
C ASP A 20 5.15 1.80 16.82
N TYR A 21 5.78 0.65 16.67
CA TYR A 21 5.18 -0.62 17.06
C TYR A 21 4.77 -0.67 18.55
N LEU A 22 5.54 -0.06 19.46
CA LEU A 22 5.26 -0.10 20.90
C LEU A 22 4.07 0.77 21.31
N ASN A 23 3.67 1.73 20.46
CA ASN A 23 2.42 2.45 20.60
C ASN A 23 1.30 1.88 19.70
N THR A 24 1.60 0.93 18.80
CA THR A 24 0.59 0.25 17.96
C THR A 24 0.01 -0.97 18.66
N VAL A 25 0.88 -1.87 19.11
CA VAL A 25 0.56 -3.03 19.95
C VAL A 25 1.29 -2.83 21.26
N ILE A 26 0.58 -2.24 22.21
CA ILE A 26 1.08 -1.66 23.44
C ILE A 26 1.24 -2.77 24.48
N PRO A 27 2.46 -3.06 24.97
CA PRO A 27 2.68 -3.99 26.07
C PRO A 27 2.35 -3.31 27.41
N TYR A 28 1.07 -2.92 27.58
CA TYR A 28 0.63 -2.01 28.64
C TYR A 28 0.85 -2.56 30.06
N ALA A 29 0.87 -3.89 30.22
CA ALA A 29 1.12 -4.56 31.50
C ALA A 29 2.62 -4.69 31.84
N ASN A 30 3.52 -4.36 30.91
CA ASN A 30 4.96 -4.42 31.13
C ASN A 30 5.46 -3.09 31.74
N PRO A 31 5.98 -3.07 32.97
CA PRO A 31 6.43 -1.82 33.61
C PRO A 31 7.56 -1.14 32.83
N ILE A 32 8.38 -1.90 32.08
CA ILE A 32 9.46 -1.34 31.25
C ILE A 32 8.91 -0.38 30.18
N TYR A 33 7.69 -0.60 29.68
CA TYR A 33 7.06 0.33 28.75
C TYR A 33 6.83 1.69 29.40
N ARG A 34 6.35 1.69 30.65
CA ARG A 34 6.11 2.93 31.42
C ARG A 34 7.41 3.63 31.77
N ASP A 35 8.43 2.88 32.18
CA ASP A 35 9.75 3.41 32.53
C ASP A 35 10.51 3.95 31.31
N ALA A 36 10.21 3.47 30.10
CA ALA A 36 10.88 3.91 28.89
C ALA A 36 10.09 4.98 28.11
N ARG A 37 8.77 5.09 28.29
CA ARG A 37 7.90 5.99 27.53
C ARG A 37 7.21 7.00 28.43
N HIS A 38 8.00 7.87 29.03
CA HIS A 38 7.50 8.87 29.99
C HIS A 38 6.59 9.89 29.31
N THR A 39 6.97 10.34 28.11
CA THR A 39 6.26 11.42 27.40
C THR A 39 5.26 10.89 26.38
N VAL A 40 5.66 9.89 25.59
CA VAL A 40 4.88 9.38 24.46
C VAL A 40 4.10 8.10 24.80
N GLY A 41 4.17 7.61 26.04
CA GLY A 41 3.43 6.42 26.44
C GLY A 41 1.92 6.64 26.42
N ILE A 42 1.16 5.65 25.93
CA ILE A 42 -0.30 5.69 25.91
C ILE A 42 -0.83 5.25 27.28
N ALA A 43 -1.65 6.08 27.92
CA ALA A 43 -2.24 5.78 29.22
C ALA A 43 -3.07 4.49 29.19
N GLU A 44 -3.02 3.67 30.26
CA GLU A 44 -3.60 2.32 30.27
C GLU A 44 -5.12 2.33 30.03
N ASP A 45 -5.81 3.35 30.53
CA ASP A 45 -7.25 3.58 30.34
C ASP A 45 -7.64 3.93 28.90
N ARG A 46 -6.69 4.38 28.07
CA ARG A 46 -6.89 4.59 26.63
C ARG A 46 -6.59 3.35 25.79
N VAL A 47 -5.89 2.35 26.33
CA VAL A 47 -5.48 1.16 25.57
C VAL A 47 -6.69 0.27 25.26
N ILE A 48 -6.83 -0.13 24.01
CA ILE A 48 -7.85 -1.10 23.61
C ILE A 48 -7.31 -2.50 23.87
N LYS A 49 -7.67 -3.09 25.01
CA LYS A 49 -7.13 -4.39 25.45
C LYS A 49 -7.42 -5.51 24.45
N ILE A 50 -6.38 -6.26 24.08
CA ILE A 50 -6.47 -7.51 23.33
C ILE A 50 -6.55 -8.66 24.32
N ASP A 51 -5.61 -8.69 25.27
CA ASP A 51 -5.56 -9.62 26.40
C ASP A 51 -5.03 -8.90 27.65
N ASP A 52 -4.66 -9.64 28.69
CA ASP A 52 -4.15 -9.09 29.95
C ASP A 52 -2.74 -8.47 29.85
N LYS A 53 -2.05 -8.58 28.71
CA LYS A 53 -0.65 -8.18 28.52
C LYS A 53 -0.49 -7.06 27.48
N VAL A 54 -1.24 -7.14 26.38
CA VAL A 54 -1.13 -6.25 25.23
C VAL A 54 -2.47 -5.67 24.81
N GLY A 55 -2.43 -4.50 24.18
CA GLY A 55 -3.61 -3.87 23.59
C GLY A 55 -3.26 -2.95 22.44
N PHE A 56 -4.25 -2.57 21.65
CA PHE A 56 -4.05 -1.67 20.52
C PHE A 56 -4.01 -0.19 20.93
N HIS A 57 -3.42 0.60 20.04
CA HIS A 57 -3.54 2.04 20.01
C HIS A 57 -5.01 2.50 20.12
N PRO A 58 -5.31 3.63 20.80
CA PRO A 58 -6.69 4.07 21.05
C PRO A 58 -7.54 4.28 19.79
N GLU A 59 -6.91 4.69 18.69
CA GLU A 59 -7.57 4.95 17.41
C GLU A 59 -7.78 3.69 16.54
N MET A 60 -7.36 2.51 17.02
CA MET A 60 -7.49 1.22 16.32
C MET A 60 -8.77 0.44 16.69
N GLY A 61 -9.79 1.12 17.23
CA GLY A 61 -11.10 0.53 17.54
C GLY A 61 -11.71 -0.28 16.39
N PRO A 62 -11.71 0.22 15.15
CA PRO A 62 -12.17 -0.56 13.99
C PRO A 62 -11.36 -1.86 13.78
N LEU A 63 -10.03 -1.79 13.85
CA LEU A 63 -9.15 -2.97 13.67
C LEU A 63 -9.29 -3.99 14.80
N LYS A 64 -9.64 -3.56 16.02
CA LYS A 64 -10.00 -4.49 17.10
C LYS A 64 -11.17 -5.39 16.72
N LYS A 65 -12.18 -4.87 16.00
CA LYS A 65 -13.30 -5.70 15.51
C LYS A 65 -12.82 -6.75 14.51
N VAL A 66 -11.89 -6.39 13.62
CA VAL A 66 -11.28 -7.31 12.64
C VAL A 66 -10.52 -8.42 13.37
N TYR A 67 -9.74 -8.05 14.39
CA TYR A 67 -9.03 -9.00 15.25
C TYR A 67 -9.99 -9.94 15.99
N ASP A 68 -11.06 -9.41 16.59
CA ASP A 68 -12.03 -10.20 17.37
C ASP A 68 -12.81 -11.21 16.51
N ARG A 69 -12.96 -10.95 15.20
CA ARG A 69 -13.53 -11.91 14.25
C ARG A 69 -12.55 -13.03 13.84
N GLY A 70 -11.26 -12.87 14.12
CA GLY A 70 -10.21 -13.80 13.68
C GLY A 70 -9.64 -13.49 12.29
N ASP A 71 -9.98 -12.34 11.70
CA ASP A 71 -9.57 -11.95 10.33
C ASP A 71 -8.22 -11.19 10.31
N MET A 72 -7.57 -11.02 11.46
CA MET A 72 -6.30 -10.31 11.59
C MET A 72 -5.29 -11.14 12.38
N ALA A 73 -4.06 -11.24 11.84
CA ALA A 73 -2.91 -11.78 12.54
C ALA A 73 -1.86 -10.69 12.76
N ILE A 74 -1.29 -10.66 13.97
CA ILE A 74 -0.18 -9.77 14.34
C ILE A 74 1.08 -10.62 14.45
N ILE A 75 2.12 -10.26 13.72
CA ILE A 75 3.40 -10.97 13.75
C ILE A 75 4.46 -10.04 14.35
N HIS A 76 4.97 -10.42 15.52
CA HIS A 76 6.00 -9.67 16.24
C HIS A 76 7.40 -10.08 15.81
N GLY A 77 8.39 -9.20 16.01
CA GLY A 77 9.81 -9.54 15.86
C GLY A 77 10.23 -9.78 14.41
N ILE A 78 9.56 -9.12 13.47
CA ILE A 78 9.89 -9.20 12.05
C ILE A 78 10.85 -8.07 11.69
N GLY A 79 12.06 -8.47 11.32
CA GLY A 79 13.11 -7.56 10.88
C GLY A 79 14.24 -8.32 10.21
N TYR A 80 15.36 -7.64 10.02
CA TYR A 80 16.55 -8.22 9.39
C TYR A 80 17.82 -7.81 10.17
N PRO A 81 18.87 -8.65 10.13
CA PRO A 81 20.11 -8.37 10.85
C PRO A 81 20.71 -7.02 10.43
N LYS A 82 21.32 -6.32 11.39
CA LYS A 82 21.99 -5.03 11.16
C LYS A 82 21.07 -3.96 10.54
N SER A 83 19.79 -3.96 10.95
CA SER A 83 18.77 -2.98 10.54
C SER A 83 19.33 -1.54 10.56
N PRO A 84 19.53 -0.90 9.39
CA PRO A 84 19.96 0.47 9.32
C PRO A 84 18.82 1.36 9.78
N ARG A 85 19.15 2.50 10.37
CA ARG A 85 18.18 3.51 10.81
C ARG A 85 17.91 4.56 9.72
N SER A 86 17.98 4.14 8.47
CA SER A 86 17.81 4.98 7.28
C SER A 86 16.54 4.57 6.57
N HIS A 87 15.60 5.50 6.38
CA HIS A 87 14.38 5.25 5.60
C HIS A 87 14.72 4.69 4.23
N PHE A 88 15.61 5.37 3.48
CA PHE A 88 15.98 4.96 2.13
C PHE A 88 16.48 3.52 2.05
N ARG A 89 17.43 3.15 2.92
CA ARG A 89 18.00 1.79 2.87
C ARG A 89 17.02 0.75 3.41
N SER A 90 16.27 1.05 4.45
CA SER A 90 15.34 0.08 5.04
C SER A 90 14.16 -0.20 4.11
N MET A 91 13.61 0.86 3.51
CA MET A 91 12.60 0.76 2.45
C MET A 91 13.13 -0.08 1.28
N ASP A 92 14.35 0.18 0.82
CA ASP A 92 14.99 -0.59 -0.24
C ASP A 92 15.07 -2.09 0.10
N ILE A 93 15.48 -2.44 1.32
CA ILE A 93 15.55 -3.85 1.77
C ILE A 93 14.18 -4.51 1.74
N TRP A 94 13.14 -3.87 2.27
CA TRP A 94 11.77 -4.39 2.24
C TRP A 94 11.20 -4.50 0.82
N HIS A 95 11.56 -3.57 -0.06
CA HIS A 95 11.09 -3.53 -1.44
C HIS A 95 11.78 -4.55 -2.35
N THR A 96 13.06 -4.84 -2.11
CA THR A 96 13.86 -5.72 -2.98
C THR A 96 14.09 -7.11 -2.39
N CYS A 97 13.87 -7.26 -1.08
CA CYS A 97 14.29 -8.39 -0.26
C CYS A 97 15.81 -8.59 -0.22
N GLU A 98 16.61 -7.53 -0.43
CA GLU A 98 18.09 -7.59 -0.47
C GLU A 98 18.74 -6.85 0.70
N PRO A 99 19.00 -7.52 1.85
CA PRO A 99 19.53 -6.86 3.06
C PRO A 99 21.00 -6.45 2.93
N ILE A 100 21.78 -7.11 2.07
CA ILE A 100 23.23 -6.92 1.95
C ILE A 100 23.57 -6.04 0.74
N ALA A 101 23.07 -6.39 -0.44
CA ALA A 101 23.34 -5.67 -1.68
C ALA A 101 22.28 -4.60 -1.98
N LEU A 102 22.59 -3.71 -2.91
CA LEU A 102 21.59 -2.82 -3.50
C LEU A 102 20.81 -3.60 -4.55
N GLY A 103 19.58 -3.99 -4.22
CA GLY A 103 18.71 -4.72 -5.15
C GLY A 103 18.19 -3.79 -6.25
N THR A 104 18.27 -4.19 -7.51
CA THR A 104 17.74 -3.37 -8.63
C THR A 104 16.30 -3.72 -9.00
N GLU A 105 15.77 -4.78 -8.41
CA GLU A 105 14.46 -5.34 -8.74
C GLU A 105 13.62 -5.51 -7.48
N GLY A 106 12.36 -5.07 -7.56
CA GLY A 106 11.36 -5.24 -6.54
C GLY A 106 10.78 -6.66 -6.51
N TRP A 107 10.51 -7.17 -5.32
CA TRP A 107 9.98 -8.54 -5.17
C TRP A 107 8.56 -8.67 -5.71
N LEU A 108 7.72 -7.64 -5.61
CA LEU A 108 6.39 -7.65 -6.22
C LEU A 108 6.48 -7.56 -7.73
N GLY A 109 7.42 -6.79 -8.29
CA GLY A 109 7.66 -6.80 -9.73
C GLY A 109 7.99 -8.21 -10.24
N ARG A 110 8.84 -8.95 -9.52
CA ARG A 110 9.11 -10.38 -9.82
C ARG A 110 7.85 -11.24 -9.68
N ALA A 111 7.06 -11.04 -8.63
CA ALA A 111 5.80 -11.76 -8.44
C ALA A 111 4.79 -11.47 -9.56
N THR A 112 4.66 -10.23 -10.01
CA THR A 112 3.81 -9.83 -11.13
C THR A 112 4.20 -10.57 -12.41
N ARG A 113 5.49 -10.61 -12.74
CA ARG A 113 6.00 -11.40 -13.88
C ARG A 113 5.69 -12.89 -13.73
N ASP A 114 5.81 -13.44 -12.53
CA ASP A 114 5.57 -14.88 -12.32
C ASP A 114 4.07 -15.22 -12.38
N ILE A 115 3.19 -14.27 -12.02
CA ILE A 115 1.72 -14.37 -12.15
C ILE A 115 1.27 -14.22 -13.61
N ASP A 116 1.86 -13.26 -14.33
CA ASP A 116 1.53 -12.94 -15.73
C ASP A 116 2.81 -12.88 -16.60
N PRO A 117 3.39 -14.04 -16.93
CA PRO A 117 4.67 -14.11 -17.65
C PRO A 117 4.57 -13.66 -19.11
N THR A 118 3.39 -13.73 -19.70
CA THR A 118 3.11 -13.28 -21.08
C THR A 118 2.70 -11.81 -21.14
N LYS A 119 2.46 -11.16 -20.00
CA LYS A 119 2.07 -9.75 -19.86
C LYS A 119 0.75 -9.47 -20.59
N GLU A 120 -0.16 -10.43 -20.55
CA GLU A 120 -1.46 -10.33 -21.22
C GLU A 120 -2.37 -9.31 -20.54
N ASN A 121 -2.13 -9.02 -19.25
CA ASN A 121 -2.89 -8.05 -18.49
C ASN A 121 -1.98 -6.97 -17.89
N VAL A 122 -1.99 -5.78 -18.50
CA VAL A 122 -1.30 -4.59 -17.99
C VAL A 122 -1.77 -4.14 -16.60
N LEU A 123 -2.91 -4.66 -16.13
CA LEU A 123 -3.48 -4.42 -14.80
C LEU A 123 -3.31 -5.60 -13.83
N THR A 124 -2.47 -6.59 -14.14
CA THR A 124 -2.12 -7.66 -13.18
C THR A 124 -1.66 -7.06 -11.84
N THR A 125 -1.02 -5.89 -11.88
CA THR A 125 -0.62 -5.14 -10.69
C THR A 125 -0.96 -3.65 -10.82
N VAL A 126 -1.58 -3.11 -9.77
CA VAL A 126 -1.98 -1.69 -9.70
C VAL A 126 -1.41 -1.06 -8.44
N SER A 127 -0.72 0.06 -8.61
CA SER A 127 -0.09 0.85 -7.54
C SER A 127 -0.89 2.12 -7.29
N PHE A 128 -1.37 2.32 -6.08
CA PHE A 128 -2.05 3.54 -5.66
C PHE A 128 -1.07 4.50 -4.97
N GLY A 129 -0.65 5.53 -5.69
CA GLY A 129 0.27 6.57 -5.24
C GLY A 129 0.84 7.40 -6.40
N PRO A 130 1.59 8.46 -6.08
CA PRO A 130 2.07 9.43 -7.07
C PRO A 130 3.21 8.90 -7.95
N SER A 131 3.78 7.73 -7.63
CA SER A 131 4.89 7.13 -8.39
C SER A 131 4.97 5.62 -8.17
N LEU A 132 5.77 4.95 -9.00
CA LEU A 132 6.04 3.53 -8.89
C LEU A 132 6.93 3.25 -7.68
N PHE A 133 6.45 2.43 -6.74
CA PHE A 133 7.25 1.97 -5.61
C PHE A 133 8.32 0.97 -6.05
N ARG A 134 9.48 1.00 -5.40
CA ARG A 134 10.60 0.11 -5.76
C ARG A 134 10.26 -1.37 -5.59
N ALA A 135 9.30 -1.72 -4.72
CA ALA A 135 8.78 -3.08 -4.60
C ALA A 135 8.22 -3.64 -5.90
N LEU A 136 7.72 -2.75 -6.77
CA LEU A 136 7.06 -3.07 -8.04
C LEU A 136 7.99 -2.91 -9.25
N ALA A 137 9.18 -2.34 -9.04
CA ALA A 137 10.10 -2.03 -10.13
C ALA A 137 10.75 -3.31 -10.68
N LEU A 138 10.39 -3.70 -11.89
CA LEU A 138 11.06 -4.76 -12.64
C LEU A 138 11.02 -4.42 -14.14
N PRO A 139 12.17 -4.25 -14.82
CA PRO A 139 12.19 -3.96 -16.24
C PRO A 139 11.39 -4.95 -17.07
N GLY A 140 10.51 -4.42 -17.91
CA GLY A 140 9.65 -5.18 -18.79
C GLY A 140 8.40 -5.75 -18.11
N THR A 141 8.12 -5.44 -16.84
CA THR A 141 6.89 -5.88 -16.19
C THR A 141 5.94 -4.69 -16.06
N PRO A 142 4.74 -4.73 -16.68
CA PRO A 142 3.80 -3.61 -16.63
C PRO A 142 3.20 -3.48 -15.22
N VAL A 143 3.11 -2.24 -14.75
CA VAL A 143 2.43 -1.88 -13.49
C VAL A 143 1.69 -0.57 -13.71
N ALA A 144 0.38 -0.58 -13.54
CA ALA A 144 -0.41 0.65 -13.60
C ALA A 144 -0.21 1.46 -12.31
N VAL A 145 0.12 2.74 -12.42
CA VAL A 145 0.29 3.66 -11.29
C VAL A 145 -0.83 4.69 -11.30
N VAL A 146 -1.58 4.77 -10.21
CA VAL A 146 -2.79 5.58 -10.05
C VAL A 146 -2.63 6.47 -8.82
N ASP A 147 -2.59 7.79 -9.01
CA ASP A 147 -2.59 8.73 -7.87
C ASP A 147 -4.02 9.06 -7.42
N ASP A 148 -4.87 9.40 -8.39
CA ASP A 148 -6.29 9.68 -8.22
C ASP A 148 -7.08 8.92 -9.29
N LEU A 149 -7.94 7.98 -8.87
CA LEU A 149 -8.72 7.15 -9.79
C LEU A 149 -9.84 7.95 -10.49
N ASP A 150 -10.46 8.91 -9.80
CA ASP A 150 -11.57 9.70 -10.34
C ASP A 150 -11.10 10.63 -11.47
N ASN A 151 -9.85 11.07 -11.40
CA ASN A 151 -9.18 11.90 -12.42
C ASN A 151 -8.15 11.11 -13.24
N TYR A 152 -8.18 9.77 -13.18
CA TYR A 152 -7.16 8.95 -13.83
C TYR A 152 -7.28 8.97 -15.35
N GLY A 153 -6.18 9.31 -16.01
CA GLY A 153 -6.10 9.32 -17.45
C GLY A 153 -4.88 10.06 -17.97
N LEU A 154 -4.45 9.72 -19.19
CA LEU A 154 -3.46 10.51 -19.91
C LEU A 154 -4.16 11.64 -20.68
N LEU A 155 -3.79 12.89 -20.44
CA LEU A 155 -4.45 14.06 -21.03
C LEU A 155 -5.97 14.13 -20.69
N PRO A 156 -6.36 14.09 -19.40
CA PRO A 156 -7.77 14.02 -18.99
C PRO A 156 -8.60 15.23 -19.45
N GLY A 157 -7.95 16.35 -19.79
CA GLY A 157 -8.59 17.53 -20.39
C GLY A 157 -8.89 17.43 -21.89
N ILE A 158 -8.47 16.36 -22.59
CA ILE A 158 -8.77 16.14 -24.01
C ILE A 158 -9.93 15.14 -24.11
N THR A 159 -11.12 15.64 -24.37
CA THR A 159 -12.36 14.84 -24.46
C THR A 159 -12.53 14.16 -25.82
N GLU A 160 -11.89 14.67 -26.88
CA GLU A 160 -11.96 14.06 -28.22
C GLU A 160 -11.02 12.86 -28.35
N LYS A 161 -11.61 11.66 -28.44
CA LYS A 161 -10.90 10.39 -28.63
C LYS A 161 -9.93 10.42 -29.82
N GLU A 162 -10.32 11.02 -30.95
CA GLU A 162 -9.45 11.14 -32.13
C GLU A 162 -8.20 12.01 -31.90
N GLN A 163 -8.34 13.12 -31.18
CA GLN A 163 -7.19 13.98 -30.85
C GLN A 163 -6.25 13.27 -29.89
N ARG A 164 -6.81 12.60 -28.88
CA ARG A 164 -6.04 11.75 -27.97
C ARG A 164 -5.27 10.70 -28.76
N THR A 165 -5.95 9.87 -29.56
CA THR A 165 -5.32 8.84 -30.41
C THR A 165 -4.24 9.43 -31.33
N LYS A 166 -4.43 10.61 -31.92
CA LYS A 166 -3.40 11.27 -32.75
C LYS A 166 -2.16 11.70 -31.95
N ILE A 167 -2.34 12.19 -30.72
CA ILE A 167 -1.23 12.54 -29.82
C ILE A 167 -0.49 11.27 -29.39
N LEU A 168 -1.24 10.22 -29.06
CA LEU A 168 -0.69 8.93 -28.67
C LEU A 168 0.04 8.24 -29.82
N ASP A 169 -0.49 8.31 -31.03
CA ASP A 169 0.15 7.79 -32.25
C ASP A 169 1.42 8.59 -32.57
N ARG A 170 1.44 9.92 -32.36
CA ARG A 170 2.67 10.72 -32.47
C ARG A 170 3.69 10.38 -31.40
N PHE A 171 3.26 10.21 -30.15
CA PHE A 171 4.11 9.79 -29.04
C PHE A 171 4.70 8.40 -29.33
N ALA A 172 3.85 7.44 -29.66
CA ALA A 172 4.23 6.10 -30.05
C ALA A 172 5.18 6.11 -31.24
N ARG A 173 5.01 6.96 -32.26
CA ARG A 173 5.98 7.09 -33.38
C ARG A 173 7.31 7.72 -32.97
N MET A 174 7.29 8.66 -32.02
CA MET A 174 8.50 9.32 -31.50
C MET A 174 9.36 8.38 -30.64
N TYR A 175 8.71 7.42 -29.98
CA TYR A 175 9.35 6.42 -29.12
C TYR A 175 9.29 4.99 -29.68
N SER A 176 8.72 4.79 -30.88
CA SER A 176 8.71 3.49 -31.55
C SER A 176 10.12 3.15 -31.97
N PRO A 177 10.48 1.85 -32.00
CA PRO A 177 11.77 1.42 -32.49
C PRO A 177 11.92 1.78 -33.97
N ALA A 178 12.49 2.94 -34.27
CA ALA A 178 13.10 3.17 -35.56
C ALA A 178 14.30 2.23 -35.64
N ILE A 179 14.58 1.63 -36.81
CA ILE A 179 15.79 0.80 -36.99
C ILE A 179 17.01 1.58 -36.48
N GLY A 180 17.61 1.14 -35.36
CA GLY A 180 18.70 1.84 -34.67
C GLY A 180 18.34 2.58 -33.37
N SER A 181 17.11 2.46 -32.84
CA SER A 181 16.77 2.92 -31.48
C SER A 181 17.55 2.14 -30.41
N SER A 182 17.92 2.80 -29.31
CA SER A 182 18.56 2.13 -28.18
C SER A 182 17.53 1.32 -27.39
N ALA A 183 17.97 0.29 -26.68
CA ALA A 183 17.10 -0.52 -25.79
C ALA A 183 16.31 0.33 -24.77
N VAL A 184 16.83 1.52 -24.42
CA VAL A 184 16.17 2.49 -23.54
C VAL A 184 14.94 3.11 -24.21
N MET A 185 15.03 3.44 -25.50
CA MET A 185 13.92 4.03 -26.25
C MET A 185 12.78 3.03 -26.43
N ASP A 186 13.12 1.78 -26.77
CA ASP A 186 12.14 0.69 -26.91
C ASP A 186 11.41 0.44 -25.58
N TYR A 187 12.16 0.43 -24.47
CA TYR A 187 11.60 0.31 -23.12
C TYR A 187 10.64 1.47 -22.78
N MET A 188 11.03 2.70 -23.08
CA MET A 188 10.17 3.88 -22.86
C MET A 188 8.90 3.84 -23.72
N GLY A 189 9.02 3.43 -24.99
CA GLY A 189 7.89 3.27 -25.89
C GLY A 189 6.88 2.26 -25.37
N GLN A 190 7.35 1.06 -24.99
CA GLN A 190 6.48 0.02 -24.45
C GLN A 190 5.81 0.47 -23.14
N THR A 191 6.57 1.00 -22.20
CA THR A 191 6.03 1.51 -20.92
C THR A 191 4.95 2.57 -21.17
N GLY A 192 5.14 3.45 -22.15
CA GLY A 192 4.14 4.45 -22.54
C GLY A 192 2.85 3.83 -23.06
N LEU A 193 2.95 2.79 -23.90
CA LEU A 193 1.79 2.06 -24.42
C LEU A 193 1.02 1.32 -23.32
N ASP A 194 1.74 0.61 -22.44
CA ASP A 194 1.13 -0.13 -21.32
C ASP A 194 0.38 0.84 -20.38
N THR A 195 0.96 2.03 -20.14
CA THR A 195 0.33 3.08 -19.32
C THR A 195 -0.98 3.57 -19.95
N LEU A 196 -1.02 3.71 -21.28
CA LEU A 196 -2.22 4.15 -22.00
C LEU A 196 -3.34 3.13 -21.93
N GLU A 197 -3.01 1.87 -22.17
CA GLU A 197 -3.96 0.77 -22.07
C GLU A 197 -4.51 0.65 -20.64
N GLY A 198 -3.63 0.69 -19.64
CA GLY A 198 -4.03 0.65 -18.24
C GLY A 198 -4.95 1.81 -17.85
N ALA A 199 -4.67 3.04 -18.32
CA ALA A 199 -5.49 4.21 -18.08
C ALA A 199 -6.91 4.10 -18.69
N ASP A 200 -7.01 3.58 -19.91
CA ASP A 200 -8.29 3.42 -20.61
C ASP A 200 -9.17 2.30 -20.03
N ILE A 201 -8.57 1.34 -19.33
CA ILE A 201 -9.31 0.29 -18.62
C ILE A 201 -9.70 0.79 -17.22
N LEU A 202 -8.76 1.34 -16.46
CA LEU A 202 -8.97 1.75 -15.06
C LEU A 202 -9.99 2.87 -14.90
N ASN A 203 -10.09 3.81 -15.84
CA ASN A 203 -11.08 4.90 -15.78
C ASN A 203 -12.55 4.43 -15.82
N LYS A 204 -12.80 3.16 -16.17
CA LYS A 204 -14.14 2.55 -16.16
C LYS A 204 -14.53 2.02 -14.78
N ALA A 205 -13.56 1.71 -13.91
CA ALA A 205 -13.82 1.09 -12.62
C ALA A 205 -14.82 1.87 -11.75
N PRO A 206 -14.72 3.22 -11.60
CA PRO A 206 -15.70 3.96 -10.80
C PRO A 206 -17.14 3.82 -11.32
N GLY A 207 -17.34 3.74 -12.64
CA GLY A 207 -18.67 3.59 -13.25
C GLY A 207 -19.25 2.17 -13.16
N MET A 208 -18.43 1.17 -12.81
CA MET A 208 -18.84 -0.23 -12.62
C MET A 208 -19.11 -0.56 -11.15
N TYR A 209 -18.78 0.36 -10.25
CA TYR A 209 -18.82 0.16 -8.80
C TYR A 209 -20.08 0.75 -8.18
N SER A 210 -20.67 0.04 -7.23
CA SER A 210 -21.79 0.51 -6.40
C SER A 210 -21.67 -0.13 -5.02
N SER A 211 -21.78 0.67 -3.97
CA SER A 211 -21.62 0.22 -2.59
C SER A 211 -22.45 1.10 -1.66
N ASN A 212 -22.96 0.53 -0.55
CA ASN A 212 -23.56 1.32 0.53
C ASN A 212 -22.53 1.70 1.60
N VAL A 213 -21.28 1.25 1.48
CA VAL A 213 -20.23 1.55 2.44
C VAL A 213 -19.68 2.94 2.19
N GLU A 214 -19.78 3.79 3.21
CA GLU A 214 -19.21 5.14 3.19
C GLU A 214 -17.74 5.10 3.62
N TYR A 215 -16.86 5.62 2.76
CA TYR A 215 -15.44 5.79 3.07
C TYR A 215 -15.19 7.17 3.71
N PRO A 216 -14.34 7.26 4.74
CA PRO A 216 -13.89 8.54 5.28
C PRO A 216 -13.26 9.46 4.22
N ASP A 217 -13.37 10.78 4.39
CA ASP A 217 -12.70 11.75 3.52
C ASP A 217 -11.21 11.92 3.92
N THR A 218 -10.43 10.86 3.75
CA THR A 218 -8.98 10.85 4.00
C THR A 218 -8.23 10.34 2.77
N PRO A 219 -6.95 10.73 2.58
CA PRO A 219 -6.17 10.28 1.43
C PRO A 219 -6.07 8.75 1.32
N ILE A 220 -5.91 8.05 2.46
CA ILE A 220 -5.81 6.59 2.45
C ILE A 220 -7.15 5.91 2.18
N ALA A 221 -8.25 6.40 2.74
CA ALA A 221 -9.58 5.87 2.45
C ALA A 221 -9.93 6.01 0.96
N LYS A 222 -9.54 7.12 0.31
CA LYS A 222 -9.69 7.30 -1.15
C LYS A 222 -8.90 6.26 -1.95
N LYS A 223 -7.65 6.00 -1.59
CA LYS A 223 -6.83 4.95 -2.24
C LYS A 223 -7.43 3.56 -2.05
N LEU A 224 -7.91 3.24 -0.85
CA LEU A 224 -8.55 1.95 -0.55
C LEU A 224 -9.88 1.78 -1.29
N LYS A 225 -10.69 2.83 -1.40
CA LYS A 225 -11.89 2.85 -2.25
C LYS A 225 -11.53 2.60 -3.72
N GLY A 226 -10.46 3.23 -4.21
CA GLY A 226 -9.94 2.97 -5.55
C GLY A 226 -9.55 1.50 -5.77
N ILE A 227 -8.91 0.87 -4.77
CA ILE A 227 -8.61 -0.56 -4.81
C ILE A 227 -9.89 -1.39 -4.90
N ALA A 228 -10.90 -1.08 -4.08
CA ALA A 228 -12.20 -1.77 -4.13
C ALA A 228 -12.86 -1.62 -5.51
N GLN A 229 -12.91 -0.40 -6.06
CA GLN A 229 -13.46 -0.12 -7.39
C GLN A 229 -12.77 -0.95 -8.48
N VAL A 230 -11.43 -0.99 -8.49
CA VAL A 230 -10.68 -1.78 -9.48
C VAL A 230 -10.87 -3.28 -9.26
N HIS A 231 -10.91 -3.73 -8.01
CA HIS A 231 -11.13 -5.13 -7.68
C HIS A 231 -12.52 -5.61 -8.15
N MET A 232 -13.57 -4.86 -7.85
CA MET A 232 -14.95 -5.20 -8.23
C MET A 232 -15.20 -5.09 -9.73
N ALA A 233 -14.46 -4.23 -10.44
CA ALA A 233 -14.49 -4.18 -11.90
C ALA A 233 -13.94 -5.46 -12.56
N ASN A 234 -13.26 -6.32 -11.79
CA ASN A 234 -12.78 -7.64 -12.20
C ASN A 234 -11.87 -7.60 -13.44
N PHE A 235 -10.97 -6.61 -13.51
CA PHE A 235 -9.95 -6.50 -14.57
C PHE A 235 -8.80 -7.50 -14.45
N GLY A 236 -8.95 -8.55 -13.63
CA GLY A 236 -7.89 -9.55 -13.40
C GLY A 236 -6.71 -9.06 -12.55
N THR A 237 -6.85 -7.94 -11.84
CA THR A 237 -5.79 -7.45 -10.94
C THR A 237 -5.56 -8.42 -9.78
N ARG A 238 -4.29 -8.78 -9.57
CA ARG A 238 -3.84 -9.76 -8.57
C ARG A 238 -3.08 -9.14 -7.42
N VAL A 239 -2.48 -7.97 -7.64
CA VAL A 239 -1.67 -7.27 -6.66
C VAL A 239 -2.05 -5.79 -6.64
N PHE A 240 -2.33 -5.28 -5.46
CA PHE A 240 -2.46 -3.86 -5.19
C PHE A 240 -1.34 -3.41 -4.26
N TYR A 241 -0.85 -2.20 -4.47
CA TYR A 241 0.10 -1.55 -3.56
C TYR A 241 -0.40 -0.19 -3.15
N VAL A 242 -0.30 0.14 -1.87
CA VAL A 242 -0.67 1.45 -1.33
C VAL A 242 0.24 1.83 -0.19
N ASP A 243 0.43 3.13 0.00
CA ASP A 243 1.14 3.67 1.15
C ASP A 243 0.33 4.75 1.89
N HIS A 244 0.64 4.89 3.18
CA HIS A 244 0.16 5.99 4.02
C HIS A 244 1.23 6.42 5.02
N GLY A 245 1.29 7.72 5.31
CA GLY A 245 2.28 8.29 6.22
C GLY A 245 2.38 9.81 6.10
N SER A 246 3.44 10.43 6.63
CA SER A 246 4.60 9.79 7.26
C SER A 246 4.38 9.52 8.75
N PHE A 247 4.75 8.32 9.20
CA PHE A 247 4.88 7.93 10.62
C PHE A 247 6.22 8.41 11.23
N ASP A 248 6.96 9.28 10.54
CA ASP A 248 8.26 9.78 11.00
C ASP A 248 8.17 10.83 12.10
N SER A 249 7.83 10.37 13.30
CA SER A 249 7.49 11.21 14.44
C SER A 249 8.67 11.48 15.39
N HIS A 250 9.46 12.51 15.08
CA HIS A 250 10.51 13.03 15.99
C HIS A 250 9.99 14.03 17.02
N SER A 251 8.75 14.50 16.86
CA SER A 251 8.05 15.40 17.79
C SER A 251 6.55 15.22 17.65
N ASN A 252 5.78 15.64 18.65
CA ASN A 252 4.31 15.53 18.68
C ASN A 252 3.80 14.12 18.28
N GLN A 253 4.50 13.08 18.69
CA GLN A 253 4.26 11.73 18.20
C GLN A 253 2.85 11.23 18.51
N ASN A 254 2.32 11.48 19.70
CA ASN A 254 0.98 11.02 20.07
C ASN A 254 -0.09 11.66 19.18
N GLY A 255 -0.03 12.97 18.93
CA GLY A 255 -0.99 13.65 18.06
C GLY A 255 -0.89 13.20 16.59
N MET A 256 0.32 12.94 16.10
CA MET A 256 0.55 12.39 14.76
C MET A 256 0.03 10.95 14.65
N ALA A 257 0.37 10.09 15.62
CA ALA A 257 -0.04 8.69 15.66
C ALA A 257 -1.55 8.54 15.80
N ASP A 258 -2.21 9.36 16.64
CA ASP A 258 -3.67 9.40 16.76
C ASP A 258 -4.31 9.66 15.39
N LYS A 259 -3.88 10.71 14.68
CA LYS A 259 -4.41 11.00 13.34
C LYS A 259 -4.16 9.87 12.34
N LEU A 260 -2.92 9.39 12.25
CA LEU A 260 -2.54 8.37 11.27
C LEU A 260 -3.26 7.03 11.52
N TRP A 261 -3.34 6.59 12.79
CA TRP A 261 -4.05 5.35 13.11
C TRP A 261 -5.54 5.47 12.95
N LYS A 262 -6.14 6.65 13.18
CA LYS A 262 -7.54 6.89 12.85
C LYS A 262 -7.79 6.74 11.35
N ASP A 263 -7.01 7.45 10.52
CA ASP A 263 -7.13 7.41 9.06
C ASP A 263 -6.96 5.99 8.52
N VAL A 264 -5.95 5.24 9.01
CA VAL A 264 -5.71 3.84 8.64
C VAL A 264 -6.85 2.94 9.09
N SER A 265 -7.29 3.06 10.35
CA SER A 265 -8.26 2.13 10.93
C SER A 265 -9.65 2.31 10.33
N GLU A 266 -10.11 3.55 10.18
CA GLU A 266 -11.42 3.84 9.57
C GLU A 266 -11.42 3.52 8.07
N GLY A 267 -10.33 3.86 7.35
CA GLY A 267 -10.21 3.54 5.93
C GLY A 267 -10.16 2.04 5.66
N LEU A 268 -9.40 1.28 6.45
CA LEU A 268 -9.29 -0.17 6.30
C LEU A 268 -10.57 -0.89 6.74
N ASP A 269 -11.27 -0.43 7.78
CA ASP A 269 -12.57 -1.01 8.17
C ASP A 269 -13.60 -0.83 7.05
N ALA A 270 -13.70 0.37 6.48
CA ALA A 270 -14.56 0.65 5.33
C ALA A 270 -14.20 -0.25 4.12
N PHE A 271 -12.91 -0.39 3.80
CA PHE A 271 -12.47 -1.29 2.74
C PHE A 271 -12.87 -2.75 2.99
N LEU A 272 -12.67 -3.25 4.20
CA LEU A 272 -13.03 -4.62 4.55
C LEU A 272 -14.54 -4.83 4.60
N ASP A 273 -15.32 -3.84 5.04
CA ASP A 273 -16.79 -3.86 4.97
C ASP A 273 -17.28 -3.89 3.51
N ASP A 274 -16.66 -3.11 2.64
CA ASP A 274 -17.01 -3.03 1.22
C ASP A 274 -16.69 -4.35 0.49
N LEU A 275 -15.54 -4.97 0.80
CA LEU A 275 -15.25 -6.32 0.34
C LEU A 275 -16.28 -7.35 0.82
N ARG A 276 -16.76 -7.24 2.06
CA ARG A 276 -17.81 -8.12 2.61
C ARG A 276 -19.14 -7.90 1.90
N GLU A 277 -19.53 -6.64 1.66
CA GLU A 277 -20.77 -6.31 0.94
C GLU A 277 -20.80 -6.94 -0.47
N HIS A 278 -19.62 -7.11 -1.09
CA HIS A 278 -19.46 -7.66 -2.43
C HIS A 278 -19.11 -9.15 -2.49
N ASP A 279 -19.20 -9.89 -1.38
CA ASP A 279 -18.77 -11.31 -1.30
C ASP A 279 -17.34 -11.53 -1.84
N ALA A 280 -16.44 -10.60 -1.49
CA ALA A 280 -15.05 -10.52 -1.96
C ALA A 280 -14.03 -10.51 -0.80
N SER A 281 -14.46 -10.73 0.44
CA SER A 281 -13.54 -10.79 1.58
C SER A 281 -12.62 -12.01 1.54
N ASP A 282 -13.13 -13.15 1.05
CA ASP A 282 -12.42 -14.44 1.14
C ASP A 282 -11.27 -14.59 0.13
N ASN A 283 -11.23 -13.73 -0.89
CA ASN A 283 -10.21 -13.76 -1.94
C ASN A 283 -9.18 -12.64 -1.83
N VAL A 284 -9.28 -11.76 -0.82
CA VAL A 284 -8.35 -10.62 -0.63
C VAL A 284 -7.59 -10.78 0.68
N SER A 285 -6.26 -10.61 0.62
CA SER A 285 -5.39 -10.54 1.79
C SER A 285 -4.67 -9.21 1.85
N VAL A 286 -4.60 -8.60 3.03
CA VAL A 286 -3.89 -7.34 3.27
C VAL A 286 -2.60 -7.61 4.03
N LEU A 287 -1.44 -7.26 3.46
CA LEU A 287 -0.15 -7.24 4.13
C LEU A 287 0.19 -5.81 4.53
N MET A 288 0.14 -5.52 5.83
CA MET A 288 0.54 -4.22 6.37
C MET A 288 1.95 -4.28 6.96
N PHE A 289 2.83 -3.36 6.58
CA PHE A 289 4.20 -3.31 7.09
C PHE A 289 4.75 -1.88 7.17
N THR A 290 5.86 -1.71 7.90
CA THR A 290 6.66 -0.49 7.94
C THR A 290 8.14 -0.86 7.82
N GLU A 291 9.00 0.06 7.39
CA GLU A 291 10.41 -0.24 7.11
C GLU A 291 11.26 -0.56 8.35
N PHE A 292 10.89 -0.01 9.50
CA PHE A 292 11.47 -0.26 10.82
C PHE A 292 10.56 0.29 11.92
N GLY A 293 10.88 -0.01 13.17
CA GLY A 293 10.19 0.55 14.34
C GLY A 293 10.84 1.82 14.92
N ARG A 294 10.30 2.28 16.05
CA ARG A 294 10.86 3.40 16.84
C ARG A 294 11.63 2.91 18.05
N ARG A 295 12.53 3.75 18.59
CA ARG A 295 13.28 3.40 19.80
C ARG A 295 12.36 3.21 21.00
N THR A 296 12.78 2.35 21.92
CA THR A 296 12.04 2.09 23.17
C THR A 296 11.93 3.32 24.08
N HIS A 297 12.91 4.23 24.06
CA HIS A 297 12.90 5.44 24.89
C HIS A 297 12.37 6.65 24.11
N ASP A 298 11.61 7.52 24.77
CA ASP A 298 11.23 8.81 24.20
C ASP A 298 12.44 9.76 24.02
N ASN A 299 12.34 10.63 23.01
CA ASN A 299 13.24 11.74 22.75
C ASN A 299 12.38 13.02 22.68
N GLY A 300 12.14 13.63 23.85
CA GLY A 300 11.20 14.74 23.97
C GLY A 300 9.77 14.29 23.69
N SER A 301 9.08 14.96 22.76
CA SER A 301 7.70 14.62 22.39
C SER A 301 7.59 13.60 21.24
N GLY A 302 8.69 12.94 20.88
CA GLY A 302 8.71 11.90 19.85
C GLY A 302 9.74 10.80 20.11
N THR A 303 10.15 10.10 19.05
CA THR A 303 11.15 9.03 19.13
C THR A 303 12.07 8.99 17.93
N ASP A 304 13.33 8.65 18.20
CA ASP A 304 14.33 8.35 17.18
C ASP A 304 14.00 7.05 16.42
N HIS A 305 14.63 6.88 15.26
CA HIS A 305 14.60 5.64 14.48
C HIS A 305 15.13 4.47 15.32
N GLY A 306 14.34 3.40 15.35
CA GLY A 306 14.63 2.16 16.05
C GLY A 306 14.75 0.96 15.11
N ALA A 307 14.70 -0.21 15.71
CA ALA A 307 14.58 -1.50 15.05
C ALA A 307 13.64 -2.36 15.90
N GLY A 308 12.97 -3.33 15.28
CA GLY A 308 12.01 -4.23 15.90
C GLY A 308 11.96 -5.55 15.16
#